data_AF-A0A3S1TXT4-F1
#
_entry.id   AF-A0A3S1TXT4-F1
#
_cell.length_a   1.000
_cell.length_b   1.000
_cell.length_c   1.000
_cell.angle_alpha   90.00
_cell.angle_beta   90.00
_cell.angle_gamma   90.00
#
_symmetry.space_group_name_H-M   'P 1'
#
loop_
_entity.id
_entity.type
_entity.pdbx_description
1 polymer ?
#
loop_
_entity_poly.entity_id
_entity_poly.type
_entity_poly.pdbx_seq_one_letter_code
_entity_poly.pdbx_strand_id
1 'polypeptide(L)'
;MNGWGMIQGTVDKADEDRYRVLVEAVTDYAIYMLDRSGTVTSWNAGAERFKGYSASEIIGQHFSCFYTEEDREAGLPSRTLETAARDGKFETEGW
;
A
#
# COMPACT_ATOMS: atom_id res chain seq x y z
N MET A 1 -36.95 22.48 15.63
CA MET A 1 -35.71 22.66 16.43
C MET A 1 -34.83 21.45 16.20
N ASN A 2 -33.54 21.69 16.12
CA ASN A 2 -32.60 21.00 15.24
C ASN A 2 -31.79 19.97 16.03
N GLY A 3 -31.33 18.89 15.38
CA GLY A 3 -30.46 17.94 16.07
C GLY A 3 -30.06 16.70 15.27
N TRP A 4 -29.80 16.81 13.96
CA TRP A 4 -29.12 15.73 13.24
C TRP A 4 -27.62 16.03 13.26
N GLY A 5 -26.93 15.47 14.25
CA GLY A 5 -25.48 15.51 14.34
C GLY A 5 -24.88 14.70 13.19
N MET A 6 -24.16 15.37 12.31
CA MET A 6 -23.31 14.70 11.32
C MET A 6 -22.20 13.97 12.06
N ILE A 7 -22.22 12.64 12.07
CA ILE A 7 -21.06 11.83 12.42
C ILE A 7 -19.99 12.00 11.33
N GLN A 8 -19.09 12.95 11.54
CA GLN A 8 -17.83 12.98 10.81
C GLN A 8 -17.00 11.82 11.35
N GLY A 9 -16.89 10.73 10.59
CA GLY A 9 -16.01 9.61 10.92
C GLY A 9 -14.56 10.05 10.78
N THR A 10 -13.99 10.62 11.85
CA THR A 10 -12.54 10.77 11.95
C THR A 10 -12.00 9.42 12.39
N VAL A 11 -11.23 8.75 11.53
CA VAL A 11 -10.43 7.60 11.95
C VAL A 11 -9.52 8.11 13.06
N ASP A 12 -9.69 7.61 14.28
CA ASP A 12 -8.90 8.06 15.43
C ASP A 12 -7.47 7.53 15.27
N LYS A 13 -6.48 8.31 15.69
CA LYS A 13 -5.07 7.90 15.69
C LYS A 13 -4.87 6.57 16.42
N ALA A 14 -5.67 6.32 17.46
CA ALA A 14 -5.67 5.06 18.18
C ALA A 14 -6.07 3.86 17.31
N ASP A 15 -6.97 4.04 16.34
CA ASP A 15 -7.36 2.99 15.41
C ASP A 15 -6.25 2.74 14.38
N GLU A 16 -5.63 3.81 13.84
CA GLU A 16 -4.49 3.68 12.92
C GLU A 16 -3.32 2.91 13.56
N ASP A 17 -2.98 3.22 14.81
CA ASP A 17 -1.92 2.55 15.55
C ASP A 17 -2.27 1.05 15.81
N ARG A 18 -3.56 0.72 16.02
CA ARG A 18 -4.02 -0.68 16.14
C ARG A 18 -3.96 -1.44 14.82
N TYR A 19 -4.40 -0.82 13.72
CA TYR A 19 -4.30 -1.43 12.39
C TYR A 19 -2.85 -1.73 12.03
N ARG A 20 -1.94 -0.81 12.36
CA ARG A 20 -0.51 -1.00 12.16
C ARG A 20 0.03 -2.23 12.88
N VAL A 21 -0.28 -2.37 14.17
CA VAL A 21 0.13 -3.54 14.96
C VAL A 21 -0.41 -4.85 14.35
N LEU A 22 -1.65 -4.86 13.87
CA LEU A 22 -2.22 -6.03 13.21
C LEU A 22 -1.51 -6.37 11.90
N VAL A 23 -1.23 -5.37 11.05
CA VAL A 23 -0.52 -5.57 9.78
C VAL A 23 0.92 -6.02 10.00
N GLU A 24 1.61 -5.45 11.00
CA GLU A 24 2.97 -5.83 11.38
C GLU A 24 3.04 -7.28 11.90
N ALA A 25 2.00 -7.75 12.58
CA ALA A 25 1.92 -9.12 13.09
C ALA A 25 1.67 -10.19 11.99
N VAL A 26 1.16 -9.79 10.82
CA VAL A 26 0.90 -10.72 9.71
C VAL A 26 2.21 -11.02 8.96
N THR A 27 2.65 -12.28 8.99
CA THR A 27 3.88 -12.73 8.32
C THR A 27 3.65 -13.57 7.08
N ASP A 28 2.48 -14.19 6.95
CA ASP A 28 2.16 -15.10 5.83
C ASP A 28 1.67 -14.38 4.57
N TYR A 29 1.56 -13.04 4.63
CA TYR A 29 1.19 -12.19 3.50
C TYR A 29 2.11 -10.97 3.41
N ALA A 30 2.50 -10.63 2.18
CA ALA A 30 3.16 -9.35 1.89
C ALA A 30 2.12 -8.22 1.88
N ILE A 31 2.23 -7.31 2.83
CA ILE A 31 1.36 -6.13 2.95
C ILE A 31 2.24 -4.88 3.00
N TYR A 32 1.98 -3.95 2.08
CA TYR A 32 2.66 -2.67 2.01
C TYR A 32 1.69 -1.59 1.50
N MET A 33 1.93 -0.35 1.90
CA MET A 33 1.17 0.81 1.45
C MET A 33 2.01 1.65 0.49
N LEU A 34 1.34 2.25 -0.49
CA LEU A 34 1.90 3.24 -1.39
C LEU A 34 1.21 4.59 -1.16
N ASP A 35 1.94 5.68 -1.32
CA ASP A 35 1.33 6.99 -1.52
C ASP A 35 0.78 7.15 -2.94
N ARG A 36 0.16 8.29 -3.23
CA ARG A 36 -0.42 8.59 -4.55
C ARG A 36 0.60 8.64 -5.69
N SER A 37 1.87 8.83 -5.37
CA SER A 37 2.95 8.81 -6.35
C SER A 37 3.51 7.41 -6.59
N GLY A 38 3.03 6.39 -5.86
CA GLY A 38 3.58 5.04 -5.93
C GLY A 38 4.78 4.80 -5.02
N THR A 39 5.06 5.71 -4.10
CA THR A 39 6.18 5.57 -3.15
C THR A 39 5.75 4.70 -1.99
N VAL A 40 6.57 3.71 -1.63
CA VAL A 40 6.30 2.80 -0.51
C VAL A 40 6.37 3.55 0.81
N THR A 41 5.29 3.51 1.59
CA THR A 41 5.16 4.20 2.89
C THR A 41 5.10 3.25 4.08
N SER A 42 4.84 1.96 3.86
CA SER A 42 4.90 0.94 4.90
C SER A 42 5.39 -0.38 4.34
N TRP A 43 5.93 -1.21 5.22
CA TRP A 43 6.48 -2.50 4.87
C TRP A 43 6.36 -3.44 6.07
N ASN A 44 5.56 -4.50 5.95
CA ASN A 44 5.40 -5.47 7.04
C ASN A 44 6.43 -6.62 6.96
N ALA A 45 6.53 -7.42 8.02
CA ALA A 45 7.45 -8.55 8.10
C ALA A 45 7.21 -9.60 7.00
N GLY A 46 5.95 -9.80 6.59
CA GLY A 46 5.64 -10.66 5.45
C GLY A 46 6.19 -10.12 4.13
N ALA A 47 6.09 -8.81 3.87
CA ALA A 47 6.63 -8.19 2.66
C ALA A 47 8.14 -8.33 2.58
N GLU A 48 8.85 -8.14 3.70
CA GLU A 48 10.30 -8.39 3.78
C GLU A 48 10.64 -9.84 3.46
N ARG A 49 9.92 -10.80 4.05
CA ARG A 49 10.11 -12.23 3.80
C ARG A 49 9.87 -12.62 2.34
N PHE A 50 8.82 -12.12 1.70
CA PHE A 50 8.42 -12.54 0.35
C PHE A 50 9.13 -11.78 -0.76
N LYS A 51 9.43 -10.49 -0.57
CA LYS A 51 10.07 -9.65 -1.60
C LYS A 51 11.58 -9.51 -1.39
N GLY A 52 12.11 -9.84 -0.22
CA GLY A 52 13.56 -9.88 0.05
C GLY A 52 14.20 -8.51 0.33
N TYR A 53 13.40 -7.45 0.47
CA TYR A 53 13.88 -6.12 0.86
C TYR A 53 13.55 -5.85 2.33
N SER A 54 14.51 -5.28 3.06
CA SER A 54 14.21 -4.71 4.38
C SER A 54 13.37 -3.45 4.26
N ALA A 55 12.63 -3.12 5.32
CA ALA A 55 11.87 -1.87 5.38
C ALA A 55 12.74 -0.62 5.11
N SER A 56 13.98 -0.61 5.61
CA SER A 56 14.93 0.50 5.42
C SER A 56 15.40 0.70 3.98
N GLU A 57 15.37 -0.35 3.15
CA GLU A 57 15.80 -0.28 1.75
C GLU A 57 14.68 0.20 0.84
N ILE A 58 13.44 -0.19 1.16
CA ILE A 58 12.31 -0.03 0.23
C ILE A 58 11.40 1.14 0.58
N ILE A 59 11.29 1.54 1.85
CA ILE A 59 10.50 2.70 2.23
C ILE A 59 11.10 3.96 1.58
N GLY A 60 10.25 4.77 0.95
CA GLY A 60 10.67 5.93 0.18
C GLY A 60 11.09 5.62 -1.27
N GLN A 61 11.13 4.34 -1.67
CA GLN A 61 11.35 3.95 -3.06
C GLN A 61 10.02 3.85 -3.81
N HIS A 62 10.07 4.05 -5.13
CA HIS A 62 8.92 3.86 -6.00
C HIS A 62 8.72 2.37 -6.29
N PHE A 63 7.48 1.88 -6.16
CA PHE A 63 7.13 0.45 -6.28
C PHE A 63 7.42 -0.18 -7.65
N SER A 64 7.74 0.63 -8.66
CA SER A 64 8.17 0.14 -9.98
C SER A 64 9.39 -0.77 -9.92
N CYS A 65 10.19 -0.74 -8.84
CA CYS A 65 11.30 -1.68 -8.65
C CYS A 65 10.85 -3.14 -8.54
N PHE A 66 9.56 -3.41 -8.30
CA PHE A 66 9.01 -4.77 -8.31
C PHE A 66 8.70 -5.30 -9.70
N TYR A 67 8.81 -4.47 -10.74
CA TYR A 67 8.52 -4.84 -12.13
C TYR A 67 9.82 -5.11 -12.88
N THR A 68 9.75 -5.95 -13.92
CA THR A 68 10.89 -6.11 -14.83
C THR A 68 11.14 -4.83 -15.62
N GLU A 69 12.29 -4.72 -16.28
CA GLU A 69 12.59 -3.53 -17.08
C GLU A 69 11.61 -3.38 -18.24
N GLU A 70 11.25 -4.48 -18.90
CA GLU A 70 10.28 -4.51 -20.00
C GLU A 70 8.90 -4.00 -19.55
N ASP A 71 8.47 -4.40 -18.36
CA ASP A 71 7.20 -3.96 -17.78
C ASP A 71 7.20 -2.47 -17.42
N ARG A 72 8.35 -1.97 -16.96
CA ARG A 72 8.54 -0.54 -16.68
C ARG A 72 8.52 0.28 -17.97
N GLU A 73 9.21 -0.17 -19.00
CA GLU A 73 9.19 0.46 -20.33
C GLU A 73 7.80 0.43 -20.96
N ALA A 74 7.03 -0.64 -20.74
CA ALA A 74 5.64 -0.75 -21.16
C ALA A 74 4.67 0.14 -20.36
N GLY A 75 5.15 0.79 -19.29
CA GLY A 75 4.38 1.70 -18.44
C GLY A 75 3.38 1.01 -17.52
N LEU A 76 3.58 -0.29 -17.22
CA LEU A 76 2.66 -1.06 -16.37
C LEU A 76 2.53 -0.49 -14.94
N PRO A 77 3.59 -0.01 -14.25
CA PRO A 77 3.45 0.57 -12.91
C PRO A 77 2.51 1.78 -12.92
N SER A 78 2.68 2.70 -13.87
CA SER A 78 1.85 3.91 -13.96
C SER A 78 0.40 3.56 -14.24
N ARG A 79 0.13 2.66 -15.20
CA ARG A 79 -1.23 2.21 -15.52
C ARG A 79 -1.91 1.53 -14.34
N THR A 80 -1.15 0.77 -13.55
CA THR A 80 -1.63 0.12 -12.33
C THR A 80 -2.09 1.15 -11.30
N LEU A 81 -1.25 2.16 -11.03
CA LEU A 81 -1.60 3.26 -10.11
C LEU A 81 -2.80 4.07 -10.61
N GLU A 82 -2.82 4.42 -11.90
CA GLU A 82 -3.92 5.18 -12.51
C GLU A 82 -5.24 4.41 -12.41
N THR A 83 -5.22 3.10 -12.64
CA THR A 83 -6.40 2.24 -12.52
C THR A 83 -6.87 2.17 -11.07
N ALA A 84 -5.96 1.95 -10.11
CA ALA A 84 -6.29 1.94 -8.68
C ALA A 84 -6.85 3.29 -8.21
N ALA A 85 -6.29 4.41 -8.69
CA ALA A 85 -6.75 5.75 -8.36
C ALA A 85 -8.15 6.06 -8.93
N ARG A 86 -8.45 5.56 -10.13
CA ARG A 86 -9.74 5.76 -10.80
C ARG A 86 -10.84 4.86 -10.22
N ASP A 87 -10.53 3.58 -10.03
CA ASP A 87 -11.52 2.53 -9.74
C ASP A 87 -11.56 2.18 -8.23
N GLY A 88 -10.68 2.77 -7.43
CA GLY A 88 -10.53 2.52 -6.00
C GLY A 88 -9.79 1.22 -5.66
N LYS A 89 -9.56 0.37 -6.65
CA LYS A 89 -8.81 -0.88 -6.51
C LYS A 89 -8.16 -1.29 -7.83
N PHE A 90 -7.08 -2.03 -7.73
CA PHE A 90 -6.49 -2.77 -8.83
C PHE A 90 -6.05 -4.13 -8.30
N GLU A 91 -6.41 -5.19 -9.02
CA GLU A 91 -6.05 -6.56 -8.69
C GLU A 91 -5.38 -7.15 -9.92
N THR A 92 -4.20 -7.72 -9.75
CA THR A 92 -3.52 -8.49 -10.80
C THR A 92 -3.21 -9.87 -10.25
N GLU A 93 -3.48 -10.90 -11.05
CA GLU A 93 -3.05 -12.26 -10.74
C GLU A 93 -1.63 -12.46 -11.26
N GLY A 94 -0.76 -13.06 -10.42
CA GLY A 94 0.56 -13.53 -10.82
C GLY A 94 1.72 -12.88 -10.06
N TRP A 95 2.34 -13.69 -9.19
CA TRP A 95 3.79 -13.84 -9.03
C TRP A 95 4.07 -15.31 -8.69
#